data_AF-A0A1G4MFG4-F1
#
_entry.id   AF-A0A1G4MFG4-F1
#
_cell.length_a   1.000
_cell.length_b   1.000
_cell.length_c   1.000
_cell.angle_alpha   90.00
_cell.angle_beta   90.00
_cell.angle_gamma   90.00
#
_symmetry.space_group_name_H-M   'P 1'
#
loop_
_entity.id
_entity.type
_entity.pdbx_description
1 polymer ?
#
loop_
_entity_poly.entity_id
_entity_poly.type
_entity_poly.pdbx_seq_one_letter_code
_entity_poly.pdbx_strand_id
1 'polypeptide(L)'
;MSKHEEIDPAKKLADQFKKQGHFDKIKQDMLLGPIDNTDSTPLQDFIKTRVSAVVQTMVKDDESLIFKNRGSTSALIEGQLLKDGYRKLDTDTISVDARIRKIFEQPQLTTQLKETLVRELDTSEDYEFSTDN
;
A
#
# COMPACT_ATOMS: atom_id res chain seq x y z
N MET A 1 -1.62 -33.92 -26.25
CA MET A 1 -1.65 -34.22 -24.80
C MET A 1 -1.52 -32.88 -24.09
N SER A 2 -2.59 -32.39 -23.48
CA SER A 2 -2.57 -31.11 -22.73
C SER A 2 -1.72 -31.27 -21.49
N LYS A 3 -0.69 -30.43 -21.34
CA LYS A 3 -0.03 -30.22 -20.05
C LYS A 3 -1.04 -29.54 -19.13
N HIS A 4 -1.55 -30.26 -18.13
CA HIS A 4 -2.14 -29.62 -16.98
C HIS A 4 -1.00 -28.85 -16.29
N GLU A 5 -1.02 -27.52 -16.39
CA GLU A 5 -0.29 -26.68 -15.44
C GLU A 5 -0.97 -26.89 -14.08
N GLU A 6 -0.41 -27.78 -13.26
CA GLU A 6 -0.74 -27.83 -11.83
C GLU A 6 -0.42 -26.43 -11.27
N ILE A 7 -1.48 -25.70 -10.91
CA ILE A 7 -1.36 -24.39 -10.31
C ILE A 7 -0.66 -24.59 -8.96
N ASP A 8 0.53 -23.99 -8.83
CA ASP A 8 1.31 -23.96 -7.59
C ASP A 8 0.40 -23.62 -6.38
N PRO A 9 0.30 -24.51 -5.37
CA PRO A 9 -0.51 -24.27 -4.18
C PRO A 9 -0.19 -22.94 -3.49
N ALA A 10 1.08 -22.50 -3.50
CA ALA A 10 1.47 -21.22 -2.93
C ALA A 10 0.87 -20.04 -3.73
N LYS A 11 0.79 -20.18 -5.06
CA LYS A 11 0.15 -19.20 -5.94
C LYS A 11 -1.35 -19.15 -5.72
N LYS A 12 -2.01 -20.31 -5.60
CA LYS A 12 -3.46 -20.40 -5.29
C LYS A 12 -3.79 -19.71 -3.98
N LEU A 13 -3.00 -19.97 -2.93
CA LEU A 13 -3.17 -19.35 -1.62
C LEU A 13 -2.94 -17.83 -1.66
N ALA A 14 -1.89 -17.37 -2.34
CA ALA A 14 -1.63 -15.95 -2.51
C ALA A 14 -2.75 -15.22 -3.26
N ASP A 15 -3.35 -15.86 -4.27
CA ASP A 15 -4.46 -15.29 -5.03
C ASP A 15 -5.76 -15.25 -4.21
N GLN A 16 -6.04 -16.28 -3.39
CA GLN A 16 -7.17 -16.27 -2.45
C GLN A 16 -7.01 -15.17 -1.39
N PHE A 17 -5.82 -15.07 -0.80
CA PHE A 17 -5.49 -14.05 0.19
C PHE A 17 -5.71 -12.63 -0.35
N LYS A 18 -5.35 -12.38 -1.62
CA LYS A 18 -5.62 -11.10 -2.29
C LYS A 18 -7.11 -10.89 -2.54
N LYS A 19 -7.83 -11.90 -3.04
CA LYS A 19 -9.27 -11.81 -3.35
C LYS A 19 -10.13 -11.48 -2.13
N GLN A 20 -9.74 -11.95 -0.96
CA GLN A 20 -10.45 -11.69 0.30
C GLN A 20 -10.20 -10.29 0.88
N GLY A 21 -9.32 -9.49 0.26
CA GLY A 21 -9.06 -8.11 0.68
C GLY A 21 -8.11 -7.97 1.88
N HIS A 22 -7.46 -9.06 2.33
CA HIS A 22 -6.49 -9.02 3.43
C HIS A 22 -5.32 -8.09 3.12
N PHE A 23 -4.85 -8.09 1.87
CA PHE A 23 -3.81 -7.16 1.42
C PHE A 23 -4.24 -5.69 1.51
N ASP A 24 -5.49 -5.39 1.16
CA ASP A 24 -6.02 -4.03 1.24
C ASP A 24 -6.18 -3.57 2.69
N LYS A 25 -6.65 -4.46 3.56
CA LYS A 25 -6.74 -4.21 5.00
C LYS A 25 -5.37 -3.92 5.61
N ILE A 26 -4.37 -4.74 5.32
CA ILE A 26 -2.99 -4.54 5.80
C ILE A 26 -2.46 -3.18 5.34
N LYS A 27 -2.61 -2.83 4.05
CA LYS A 27 -2.21 -1.50 3.55
C LYS A 27 -2.92 -0.37 4.30
N GLN A 28 -4.22 -0.51 4.55
CA GLN A 28 -5.01 0.49 5.25
C GLN A 28 -4.52 0.66 6.69
N ASP A 29 -4.30 -0.44 7.41
CA ASP A 29 -3.79 -0.43 8.78
C ASP A 29 -2.40 0.25 8.86
N MET A 30 -1.52 -0.02 7.88
CA MET A 30 -0.21 0.64 7.76
C MET A 30 -0.35 2.16 7.55
N LEU A 31 -1.27 2.58 6.69
CA LEU A 31 -1.50 3.98 6.36
C LEU A 31 -2.17 4.76 7.52
N LEU A 32 -2.98 4.08 8.33
CA LEU A 32 -3.65 4.64 9.50
C LEU A 32 -2.75 4.65 10.74
N GLY A 33 -1.65 3.91 10.74
CA GLY A 33 -0.69 3.88 11.84
C GLY A 33 -0.05 5.24 12.10
N PRO A 34 0.30 5.55 13.38
CA PRO A 34 0.91 6.81 13.75
C PRO A 34 2.36 6.91 13.24
N ILE A 35 2.79 8.14 12.95
CA ILE A 35 4.20 8.43 12.68
C ILE A 35 4.92 8.75 14.00
N ASP A 36 6.01 8.02 14.27
CA ASP A 36 6.91 8.31 15.40
C ASP A 36 7.37 9.78 15.33
N ASN A 37 7.40 10.48 16.46
CA ASN A 37 7.77 11.91 16.56
C ASN A 37 6.77 12.91 15.93
N THR A 38 5.51 12.51 15.76
CA THR A 38 4.39 13.42 15.46
C THR A 38 3.29 13.25 16.51
N ASP A 39 2.34 14.20 16.59
CA ASP A 39 1.18 14.16 17.49
C ASP A 39 0.16 13.09 17.06
N SER A 40 0.58 11.82 16.95
CA SER A 40 -0.23 10.69 16.51
C SER A 40 -0.85 10.86 15.11
N THR A 41 -0.24 11.67 14.24
CA THR A 41 -0.77 11.88 12.88
C THR A 41 -0.64 10.57 12.08
N PRO A 42 -1.73 10.10 11.44
CA PRO A 42 -1.67 8.95 10.56
C PRO A 42 -0.73 9.18 9.37
N LEU A 43 -0.01 8.14 8.95
CA LEU A 43 0.91 8.20 7.81
C LEU A 43 0.23 8.75 6.54
N GLN A 44 -1.02 8.36 6.27
CA GLN A 44 -1.79 8.89 5.14
C GLN A 44 -1.98 10.40 5.18
N ASP A 45 -2.22 10.98 6.35
CA ASP A 45 -2.59 12.39 6.47
C ASP A 45 -1.35 13.27 6.45
N PHE A 46 -0.23 12.74 6.96
CA PHE A 46 1.09 13.30 6.69
C PHE A 46 1.38 13.33 5.19
N ILE A 47 1.27 12.20 4.48
CA ILE A 47 1.52 12.14 3.03
C ILE A 47 0.64 13.13 2.27
N LYS A 48 -0.66 13.21 2.57
CA LYS A 48 -1.58 14.19 1.95
C LYS A 48 -1.13 15.63 2.19
N THR A 49 -0.71 15.95 3.41
CA THR A 49 -0.20 17.27 3.76
C THR A 49 1.06 17.60 2.95
N ARG A 50 1.99 16.65 2.84
CA ARG A 50 3.22 16.82 2.06
C ARG A 50 2.95 16.99 0.56
N VAL A 51 2.08 16.16 -0.01
CA VAL A 51 1.63 16.31 -1.41
C VAL A 51 1.03 17.69 -1.62
N SER A 52 0.15 18.16 -0.72
CA SER A 52 -0.46 19.48 -0.83
C SER A 52 0.58 20.61 -0.83
N ALA A 53 1.60 20.53 0.02
CA ALA A 53 2.69 21.51 0.06
C ALA A 53 3.52 21.49 -1.24
N VAL A 54 3.80 20.32 -1.79
CA VAL A 54 4.50 20.19 -3.09
C VAL A 54 3.66 20.80 -4.21
N VAL A 55 2.37 20.52 -4.26
CA VAL A 55 1.46 21.09 -5.27
C VAL A 55 1.40 22.61 -5.15
N GLN A 56 1.27 23.15 -3.94
CA GLN A 56 1.28 24.60 -3.72
C GLN A 56 2.58 25.24 -4.20
N THR A 57 3.72 24.60 -3.95
CA THR A 57 5.03 25.08 -4.41
C THR A 57 5.09 25.07 -5.95
N MET A 58 4.69 23.96 -6.58
CA MET A 58 4.67 23.85 -8.05
C MET A 58 3.73 24.88 -8.70
N VAL A 59 2.57 25.13 -8.10
CA VAL A 59 1.61 26.14 -8.60
C VAL A 59 2.15 27.55 -8.41
N LYS A 60 2.87 27.82 -7.31
CA LYS A 60 3.53 29.12 -7.10
C LYS A 60 4.63 29.35 -8.13
N ASP A 61 5.36 28.31 -8.50
CA ASP A 61 6.42 28.38 -9.51
C ASP A 61 5.88 28.47 -10.94
N ASP A 62 4.72 27.85 -11.21
CA ASP A 62 4.00 27.92 -12.49
C ASP A 62 2.48 28.01 -12.28
N GLU A 63 1.95 29.24 -12.26
CA GLU A 63 0.51 29.49 -12.10
C GLU A 63 -0.32 28.94 -13.27
N SER A 64 0.30 28.68 -14.44
CA SER A 64 -0.39 28.10 -15.60
C SER A 64 -0.97 26.71 -15.29
N LEU A 65 -0.44 26.02 -14.27
CA LEU A 65 -0.92 24.71 -13.81
C LEU A 65 -2.36 24.74 -13.31
N ILE A 66 -2.84 25.90 -12.81
CA ILE A 66 -4.22 26.08 -12.35
C ILE A 66 -5.19 26.10 -13.54
N PHE A 67 -4.73 26.60 -14.68
CA PHE A 67 -5.55 26.78 -15.88
C PHE A 67 -5.53 25.56 -16.81
N LYS A 68 -4.68 24.57 -16.53
CA LYS A 68 -4.62 23.30 -17.27
C LYS A 68 -5.71 22.33 -16.80
N ASN A 69 -5.97 21.31 -17.63
CA ASN A 69 -6.88 20.22 -17.26
C ASN A 69 -6.35 19.52 -16.00
N ARG A 70 -7.23 19.32 -15.01
CA ARG A 70 -6.93 18.64 -13.74
C ARG A 70 -6.19 17.31 -13.95
N GLY A 71 -6.60 16.50 -14.93
CA GLY A 71 -5.95 15.23 -15.21
C GLY A 71 -4.50 15.38 -15.67
N SER A 72 -4.24 16.35 -16.57
CA SER A 72 -2.89 16.65 -17.05
C SER A 72 -1.99 17.19 -15.92
N THR A 73 -2.54 18.06 -15.07
CA THR A 73 -1.81 18.61 -13.92
C THR A 73 -1.49 17.53 -12.89
N SER A 74 -2.45 16.65 -12.56
CA SER A 74 -2.20 15.51 -11.67
C SER A 74 -1.11 14.59 -12.20
N ALA A 75 -1.16 14.21 -13.49
CA ALA A 75 -0.14 13.35 -14.09
C ALA A 75 1.26 13.98 -14.06
N LEU A 76 1.34 15.31 -14.24
CA LEU A 76 2.61 16.04 -14.16
C LEU A 76 3.17 16.03 -12.73
N ILE A 77 2.32 16.30 -11.73
CA ILE A 77 2.69 16.27 -10.31
C ILE A 77 3.15 14.86 -9.91
N GLU A 78 2.38 13.83 -10.26
CA GLU A 78 2.71 12.43 -10.00
C GLU A 78 4.04 12.05 -10.64
N GLY A 79 4.23 12.39 -11.92
CA GLY A 79 5.50 12.16 -12.61
C GLY A 79 6.68 12.85 -11.93
N GLN A 80 6.47 14.06 -11.38
CA GLN A 80 7.52 14.78 -10.68
C GLN A 80 7.84 14.19 -9.31
N LEU A 81 6.84 13.68 -8.59
CA LEU A 81 7.04 12.96 -7.32
C LEU A 81 7.75 11.62 -7.55
N LEU A 82 7.36 10.89 -8.60
CA LEU A 82 7.90 9.58 -8.93
C LEU A 82 9.36 9.64 -9.37
N LYS A 83 9.75 10.66 -10.16
CA LYS A 83 11.12 10.83 -10.66
C LYS A 83 12.18 10.82 -9.57
N ASP A 84 11.86 11.37 -8.40
CA ASP A 84 12.79 11.45 -7.27
C ASP A 84 12.51 10.36 -6.22
N GLY A 85 11.78 9.30 -6.59
CA GLY A 85 11.43 8.21 -5.68
C GLY A 85 10.64 8.69 -4.46
N TYR A 86 9.76 9.67 -4.65
CA TYR A 86 8.95 10.31 -3.61
C TYR A 86 9.71 11.10 -2.55
N ARG A 87 11.03 11.31 -2.69
CA ARG A 87 11.84 12.08 -1.73
C ARG A 87 11.34 13.52 -1.50
N LYS A 88 10.61 14.10 -2.45
CA LYS A 88 9.96 15.42 -2.29
C LYS A 88 8.92 15.45 -1.16
N LEU A 89 8.43 14.28 -0.73
CA LEU A 89 7.48 14.17 0.38
C LEU A 89 8.18 14.18 1.74
N ASP A 90 9.49 13.90 1.78
CA ASP A 90 10.26 13.83 3.02
C ASP A 90 10.36 15.20 3.71
N THR A 91 10.70 15.16 4.99
CA THR A 91 11.14 16.31 5.79
C THR A 91 12.56 16.06 6.29
N ASP A 92 13.16 17.05 6.94
CA ASP A 92 14.49 16.91 7.55
C ASP A 92 14.58 15.76 8.57
N THR A 93 13.44 15.35 9.13
CA THR A 93 13.35 14.35 10.20
C THR A 93 12.61 13.08 9.81
N ILE A 94 11.83 13.09 8.73
CA ILE A 94 10.96 11.97 8.33
C ILE A 94 11.18 11.65 6.85
N SER A 95 11.61 10.41 6.59
CA SER A 95 11.59 9.84 5.25
C SER A 95 10.40 8.88 5.10
N VAL A 96 9.52 9.17 4.12
CA VAL A 96 8.30 8.39 3.87
C VAL A 96 8.66 6.97 3.42
N ASP A 97 9.60 6.83 2.49
CA ASP A 97 10.05 5.52 1.98
C ASP A 97 10.68 4.68 3.09
N ALA A 98 11.59 5.26 3.88
CA ALA A 98 12.22 4.57 5.00
C ALA A 98 11.19 4.11 6.04
N ARG A 99 10.15 4.92 6.29
CA ARG A 99 9.07 4.55 7.22
C ARG A 99 8.27 3.36 6.70
N ILE A 100 7.88 3.38 5.43
CA ILE A 100 7.15 2.27 4.80
C ILE A 100 7.99 0.99 4.86
N ARG A 101 9.29 1.06 4.54
CA ARG A 101 10.21 -0.09 4.66
C ARG A 101 10.31 -0.61 6.08
N LYS A 102 10.48 0.28 7.07
CA LYS A 102 10.54 -0.10 8.48
C LYS A 102 9.28 -0.87 8.91
N ILE A 103 8.11 -0.51 8.40
CA ILE A 103 6.86 -1.23 8.65
C ILE A 103 6.90 -2.63 8.03
N PHE A 104 7.38 -2.76 6.78
CA PHE A 104 7.53 -4.08 6.14
C PHE A 104 8.56 -4.99 6.82
N GLU A 105 9.57 -4.42 7.47
CA GLU A 105 10.59 -5.15 8.21
C GLU A 105 10.14 -5.57 9.62
N GLN A 106 8.95 -5.15 10.08
CA GLN A 106 8.44 -5.54 11.39
C GLN A 106 8.13 -7.04 11.43
N PRO A 107 8.75 -7.81 12.36
CA PRO A 107 8.45 -9.24 12.51
C PRO A 107 6.97 -9.50 12.80
N GLN A 108 6.30 -8.57 13.48
CA GLN A 108 4.87 -8.65 13.81
C GLN A 108 4.01 -8.74 12.56
N LEU A 109 4.33 -7.99 11.51
CA LEU A 109 3.61 -8.04 10.24
C LEU A 109 3.74 -9.42 9.59
N THR A 110 4.95 -9.99 9.61
CA THR A 110 5.20 -11.34 9.08
C THR A 110 4.43 -12.39 9.88
N THR A 111 4.38 -12.27 11.20
CA THR A 111 3.60 -13.16 12.07
C THR A 111 2.11 -13.06 11.76
N GLN A 112 1.56 -11.85 11.70
CA GLN A 112 0.14 -11.64 11.36
C GLN A 112 -0.22 -12.19 9.99
N LEU A 113 0.66 -12.01 8.99
CA LEU A 113 0.47 -12.58 7.66
C LEU A 113 0.40 -14.10 7.71
N LYS A 114 1.34 -14.74 8.42
CA LYS A 114 1.37 -16.20 8.59
C LYS A 114 0.13 -16.73 9.32
N GLU A 115 -0.27 -16.09 10.42
CA GLU A 115 -1.46 -16.47 11.18
C GLU A 115 -2.73 -16.37 10.32
N THR A 116 -2.84 -15.32 9.52
CA THR A 116 -3.98 -15.16 8.60
C THR A 116 -3.97 -16.24 7.53
N LEU A 117 -2.81 -16.54 6.93
CA LEU A 117 -2.68 -17.59 5.92
C LEU A 117 -2.99 -18.99 6.47
N VAL A 118 -2.54 -19.31 7.69
CA VAL A 118 -2.84 -20.60 8.35
C VAL A 118 -4.34 -20.72 8.60
N ARG A 119 -4.97 -19.67 9.13
CA ARG A 119 -6.43 -19.68 9.36
C ARG A 119 -7.20 -19.92 8.07
N GLU A 120 -6.81 -19.28 6.97
CA GLU A 120 -7.47 -19.45 5.68
C GLU A 120 -7.29 -20.86 5.11
N LEU A 121 -6.13 -21.48 5.30
CA LEU A 121 -5.89 -22.87 4.94
C LEU A 121 -6.83 -23.80 5.72
N ASP A 122 -6.92 -23.61 7.04
CA ASP A 122 -7.79 -24.42 7.91
C ASP A 122 -9.27 -24.30 7.50
N THR A 123 -9.76 -23.10 7.19
CA THR A 123 -11.16 -22.91 6.71
C THR A 123 -11.41 -23.40 5.28
N SER A 124 -10.36 -23.58 4.47
CA SER A 124 -10.50 -24.06 3.09
C SER A 124 -10.66 -25.58 3.00
N GLU A 125 -10.15 -26.33 3.98
CA GLU A 125 -10.28 -27.78 4.07
C GLU A 125 -11.70 -28.21 4.52
N ASP A 126 -12.41 -27.37 5.28
CA ASP A 126 -13.79 -27.65 5.74
C ASP A 126 -14.84 -27.54 4.63
N TYR A 127 -14.53 -26.91 3.49
CA TYR A 127 -15.49 -26.72 2.39
C TYR A 127 -15.47 -27.85 1.34
N GLU A 128 -14.43 -28.67 1.28
CA GLU A 128 -14.37 -29.80 0.31
C GLU A 128 -15.03 -31.09 0.85
N PHE A 129 -15.47 -31.13 2.11
CA PHE A 129 -16.12 -32.30 2.72
C PHE A 129 -17.65 -32.22 2.82
N SER A 130 -18.28 -31.13 2.35
CA SER A 130 -19.73 -30.89 2.51
C SER A 130 -20.50 -30.84 1.19
N THR A 131 -20.09 -31.62 0.19
CA THR A 131 -20.95 -31.99 -0.94
C THR A 131 -20.90 -33.49 -1.15
N ASP A 132 -21.56 -34.24 -0.28
CA ASP A 132 -22.20 -35.52 -0.58
C ASP A 132 -22.97 -35.98 0.66
N ASN A 133 -24.27 -35.66 0.70
CA ASN A 133 -25.27 -36.41 1.46
C ASN A 133 -26.66 -36.22 0.82
#